data_AF-A0A7W8DRT2-F1
#
_entry.id   AF-A0A7W8DRT2-F1
#
_cell.length_a   1.000
_cell.length_b   1.000
_cell.length_c   1.000
_cell.angle_alpha   90.00
_cell.angle_beta   90.00
_cell.angle_gamma   90.00
#
_symmetry.space_group_name_H-M   'P 1'
#
loop_
_entity.id
_entity.type
_entity.pdbx_description
1 polymer ?
#
loop_
_entity_poly.entity_id
_entity_poly.type
_entity_poly.pdbx_seq_one_letter_code
_entity_poly.pdbx_strand_id
1 'polypeptide(L)'
;MTPFTRFALAATGALLASCATKETPLSDDPFALPPEQQELAYIPTYSKTVVSGWPKGRALDPYDSSRVRLNEEVHAYHVGRLPSKDRREMHEAHTVYRVEQDARWDTRLPATPMDSRGVVLGVVEPSRSEVPKSSLLDQERQSLVAKTQSLQITMAKLTNLQRDLEKKKAQFTEAEEEAKEIQLYLAKTIQERDQASAQLEKAKERIEELEENERLRVRTSSQGLSGGKKK
;
A
#
# COMPACT_ATOMS: atom_id res chain seq x y z
N MET A 1 -19.66 13.54 -55.87
CA MET A 1 -19.17 12.35 -55.16
C MET A 1 -17.83 12.69 -54.51
N THR A 2 -17.84 12.74 -53.17
CA THR A 2 -16.74 12.56 -52.20
C THR A 2 -15.37 13.24 -52.40
N PRO A 3 -15.03 14.23 -51.54
CA PRO A 3 -13.67 14.56 -51.16
C PRO A 3 -13.38 14.06 -49.72
N PHE A 4 -13.05 12.78 -49.54
CA PHE A 4 -12.73 12.24 -48.19
C PHE A 4 -11.49 11.35 -48.11
N THR A 5 -10.72 11.19 -49.19
CA THR A 5 -9.63 10.20 -49.25
C THR A 5 -8.24 10.82 -49.41
N ARG A 6 -7.97 11.96 -48.76
CA ARG A 6 -6.60 12.53 -48.70
C ARG A 6 -6.07 12.82 -47.29
N PHE A 7 -6.86 12.62 -46.23
CA PHE A 7 -6.41 12.83 -44.85
C PHE A 7 -5.88 11.56 -44.15
N ALA A 8 -5.97 10.39 -44.78
CA ALA A 8 -5.63 9.12 -44.12
C ALA A 8 -4.14 8.72 -44.22
N LEU A 9 -3.30 9.44 -44.98
CA LEU A 9 -1.89 9.04 -45.19
C LEU A 9 -0.85 9.90 -44.44
N ALA A 10 -1.27 10.96 -43.75
CA ALA A 10 -0.37 11.82 -42.98
C ALA A 10 -0.33 11.46 -41.48
N ALA A 11 -1.28 10.66 -40.98
CA ALA A 11 -1.38 10.31 -39.56
C ALA A 11 -0.62 9.03 -39.17
N THR A 12 -0.19 8.21 -40.14
CA THR A 12 0.50 6.93 -39.87
C THR A 12 2.03 7.05 -39.89
N GLY A 13 2.59 8.15 -40.42
CA GLY A 13 4.04 8.42 -40.37
C GLY A 13 4.52 9.06 -39.06
N ALA A 14 3.62 9.60 -38.24
CA ALA A 14 3.97 10.33 -37.01
C ALA A 14 4.04 9.44 -35.75
N LEU A 15 3.63 8.16 -35.84
CA LEU A 15 3.57 7.25 -34.69
C LEU A 15 4.74 6.24 -34.62
N LEU A 16 5.63 6.20 -35.63
CA LEU A 16 6.80 5.31 -35.64
C LEU A 16 8.13 6.03 -35.37
N ALA A 17 8.11 7.35 -35.13
CA ALA A 17 9.30 8.14 -34.82
C ALA A 17 9.48 8.43 -33.30
N SER A 18 8.60 7.94 -32.43
CA SER A 18 8.69 8.20 -30.97
C SER A 18 9.43 7.13 -30.17
N CYS A 19 9.94 6.06 -30.82
CA CYS A 19 10.78 5.05 -30.18
C CYS A 19 12.28 5.33 -30.39
N ALA A 20 12.68 6.60 -30.41
CA ALA A 20 14.08 6.97 -30.24
C ALA A 20 14.41 6.88 -28.74
N THR A 21 15.01 5.76 -28.34
CA THR A 21 15.60 5.55 -27.01
C THR A 21 16.59 6.66 -26.73
N LYS A 22 16.18 7.66 -25.95
CA LYS A 22 17.12 8.54 -25.26
C LYS A 22 17.83 7.69 -24.23
N GLU A 23 19.12 7.46 -24.41
CA GLU A 23 20.00 7.02 -23.33
C GLU A 23 20.01 8.12 -22.27
N THR A 24 19.17 7.94 -21.25
CA THR A 24 19.22 8.76 -20.05
C THR A 24 20.47 8.35 -19.27
N PRO A 25 21.34 9.29 -18.85
CA PRO A 25 22.41 8.97 -17.93
C PRO A 25 21.80 8.35 -16.66
N LEU A 26 22.49 7.37 -16.07
CA LEU A 26 22.10 6.53 -14.93
C LEU A 26 21.68 7.29 -13.64
N SER A 27 21.66 8.62 -13.69
CA SER A 27 21.36 9.55 -12.59
C SER A 27 19.86 9.83 -12.41
N ASP A 28 19.02 9.62 -13.42
CA ASP A 28 17.62 10.09 -13.41
C ASP A 28 16.56 8.98 -13.29
N ASP A 29 16.97 7.77 -12.92
CA ASP A 29 16.07 6.63 -12.75
C ASP A 29 15.37 6.71 -11.37
N PRO A 30 14.02 6.82 -11.27
CA PRO A 30 13.31 7.02 -10.00
C PRO A 30 13.38 5.81 -9.04
N PHE A 31 14.00 4.71 -9.47
CA PHE A 31 14.29 3.52 -8.68
C PHE A 31 15.79 3.31 -8.40
N ALA A 32 16.67 4.14 -8.95
CA ALA A 32 18.09 4.10 -8.60
C ALA A 32 18.30 4.74 -7.23
N LEU A 33 18.79 3.94 -6.28
CA LEU A 33 19.23 4.43 -4.99
C LEU A 33 20.40 5.40 -5.19
N PRO A 34 20.42 6.58 -4.56
CA PRO A 34 21.52 7.53 -4.67
C PRO A 34 22.84 6.87 -4.25
N PRO A 35 23.98 7.24 -4.85
CA PRO A 35 25.29 6.61 -4.58
C PRO A 35 25.73 6.73 -3.12
N GLU A 36 25.10 7.61 -2.34
CA GLU A 36 25.32 7.74 -0.90
C GLU A 36 24.75 6.57 -0.08
N GLN A 37 23.89 5.72 -0.67
CA GLN A 37 23.28 4.55 -0.01
C GLN A 37 23.82 3.20 -0.49
N GLN A 38 24.79 3.17 -1.41
CA GLN A 38 25.56 1.96 -1.67
C GLN A 38 26.58 1.77 -0.54
N GLU A 39 26.08 1.29 0.60
CA GLU A 39 26.93 0.67 1.60
C GLU A 39 27.57 -0.57 0.94
N LEU A 40 28.80 -0.40 0.44
CA LEU A 40 29.71 -1.51 0.21
C LEU A 40 29.68 -2.33 1.50
N ALA A 41 29.22 -3.58 1.42
CA ALA A 41 29.22 -4.49 2.55
C ALA A 41 30.63 -4.51 3.14
N TYR A 42 30.81 -3.81 4.26
CA TYR A 42 32.06 -3.77 4.99
C TYR A 42 32.25 -5.16 5.58
N ILE A 43 33.04 -5.98 4.89
CA ILE A 43 33.55 -7.23 5.46
C ILE A 43 34.66 -6.79 6.43
N PRO A 44 34.48 -6.92 7.76
CA PRO A 44 35.52 -6.57 8.70
C PRO A 44 36.65 -7.59 8.57
N THR A 45 37.62 -7.32 7.71
CA THR A 45 38.94 -7.93 7.88
C THR A 45 39.47 -7.38 9.20
N TYR A 46 39.55 -8.24 10.22
CA TYR A 46 40.04 -7.88 11.56
C TYR A 46 41.35 -7.08 11.42
N SER A 47 41.28 -5.77 11.67
CA SER A 47 42.46 -4.93 11.62
C SER A 47 43.37 -5.36 12.78
N LYS A 48 44.67 -5.51 12.50
CA LYS A 48 45.69 -5.90 13.51
C LYS A 48 45.66 -5.01 14.77
N THR A 49 45.12 -3.80 14.65
CA THR A 49 44.93 -2.83 15.73
C THR A 49 43.81 -3.22 16.71
N VAL A 50 42.81 -4.00 16.31
CA VAL A 50 41.76 -4.51 17.21
C VAL A 50 42.26 -5.71 18.02
N VAL A 51 43.18 -6.49 17.46
CA VAL A 51 43.76 -7.68 18.10
C VAL A 51 44.93 -7.32 19.03
N SER A 52 45.51 -6.13 18.92
CA SER A 52 46.70 -5.73 19.69
C SER A 52 46.45 -5.55 21.19
N GLY A 53 45.20 -5.30 21.61
CA GLY A 53 44.79 -5.17 23.01
C GLY A 53 44.34 -6.48 23.66
N TRP A 54 44.32 -7.59 22.91
CA TRP A 54 43.93 -8.89 23.46
C TRP A 54 45.09 -9.46 24.29
N PRO A 55 44.81 -10.14 25.41
CA PRO A 55 45.85 -10.78 26.19
C PRO A 55 46.59 -11.75 25.27
N LYS A 56 47.89 -11.49 25.06
CA LYS A 56 48.73 -12.40 24.29
C LYS A 56 48.65 -13.76 24.98
N GLY A 57 48.11 -14.74 24.27
CA GLY A 57 48.11 -16.13 24.74
C GLY A 57 49.54 -16.55 25.10
N ARG A 58 49.66 -17.57 25.95
CA ARG A 58 50.98 -18.11 26.31
C ARG A 58 51.70 -18.54 25.02
N ALA A 59 52.85 -17.95 24.75
CA ALA A 59 53.71 -18.39 23.66
C ALA A 59 54.17 -19.81 23.99
N LEU A 60 53.66 -20.78 23.24
CA LEU A 60 54.08 -22.18 23.33
C LEU A 60 55.17 -22.39 22.28
N ASP A 61 56.22 -23.12 22.68
CA ASP A 61 57.24 -23.57 21.74
C ASP A 61 56.57 -24.51 20.72
N PRO A 62 56.73 -24.30 19.40
CA PRO A 62 56.19 -25.19 18.37
C PRO A 62 56.51 -26.68 18.57
N TYR A 63 57.61 -26.99 19.29
CA TYR A 63 58.04 -28.36 19.55
C TYR A 63 57.53 -28.94 20.89
N ASP A 64 56.88 -28.14 21.74
CA ASP A 64 56.36 -28.57 23.04
C ASP A 64 54.85 -28.90 22.97
N SER A 65 54.52 -29.95 22.21
CA SER A 65 53.14 -30.42 22.02
C SER A 65 52.53 -31.02 23.30
N SER A 66 53.38 -31.45 24.24
CA SER A 66 52.99 -32.09 25.51
C SER A 66 52.14 -31.19 26.42
N ARG A 67 52.27 -29.87 26.27
CA ARG A 67 51.50 -28.86 27.02
C ARG A 67 50.14 -28.55 26.42
N VAL A 68 49.94 -28.86 25.15
CA VAL A 68 48.70 -28.58 24.42
C VAL A 68 47.80 -29.82 24.42
N ARG A 69 48.44 -30.99 24.33
CA ARG A 69 47.78 -32.28 24.22
C ARG A 69 48.59 -33.32 24.97
N LEU A 70 47.90 -34.12 25.77
CA LEU A 70 48.46 -35.35 26.32
C LEU A 70 48.54 -36.38 25.19
N ASN A 71 49.72 -36.98 25.04
CA ASN A 71 49.96 -38.01 24.05
C ASN A 71 49.19 -39.29 24.40
N GLU A 72 48.95 -40.12 23.38
CA GLU A 72 48.43 -41.47 23.58
C GLU A 72 49.52 -42.34 24.18
N GLU A 73 49.20 -43.10 25.23
CA GLU A 73 50.13 -44.07 25.83
C GLU A 73 49.64 -45.48 25.51
N VAL A 74 50.41 -46.18 24.67
CA VAL A 74 50.11 -47.53 24.21
C VAL A 74 51.12 -48.50 24.83
N HIS A 75 50.63 -49.39 25.68
CA HIS A 75 51.43 -50.43 26.30
C HIS A 75 51.28 -51.76 25.55
N ALA A 76 52.41 -52.43 25.33
CA ALA A 76 52.48 -53.75 24.71
C ALA A 76 52.55 -54.83 25.79
N TYR A 77 51.53 -55.66 25.86
CA TYR A 77 51.41 -56.76 26.82
C TYR A 77 51.71 -58.09 26.14
N HIS A 78 52.63 -58.88 26.69
CA HIS A 78 52.93 -60.22 26.17
C HIS A 78 52.02 -61.27 26.85
N VAL A 79 51.11 -61.92 26.09
CA VAL A 79 50.02 -62.79 26.59
C VAL A 79 50.19 -64.23 26.17
N GLY A 80 50.23 -65.13 27.15
CA GLY A 80 50.74 -66.48 26.99
C GLY A 80 52.22 -66.49 27.41
N ARG A 81 53.01 -67.48 27.06
CA ARG A 81 54.30 -67.73 27.66
C ARG A 81 55.50 -66.96 26.91
N LEU A 82 56.49 -66.30 27.51
CA LEU A 82 57.59 -65.62 26.76
C LEU A 82 58.98 -66.29 26.90
N PRO A 83 59.65 -66.80 25.85
CA PRO A 83 60.78 -67.76 25.93
C PRO A 83 61.93 -67.29 26.84
N SER A 84 62.53 -68.23 27.57
CA SER A 84 63.51 -67.88 28.61
C SER A 84 64.73 -67.29 27.94
N LYS A 85 65.39 -66.35 28.61
CA LYS A 85 66.62 -65.73 28.11
C LYS A 85 67.68 -66.79 27.73
N ASP A 86 67.68 -67.94 28.42
CA ASP A 86 68.58 -69.08 28.20
C ASP A 86 67.97 -70.21 27.35
N ARG A 87 66.73 -70.03 26.86
CA ARG A 87 66.07 -70.82 25.80
C ARG A 87 65.88 -72.32 26.02
N ARG A 88 65.96 -72.81 27.25
CA ARG A 88 65.73 -74.23 27.54
C ARG A 88 64.27 -74.60 27.68
N GLU A 89 63.42 -73.64 27.98
CA GLU A 89 62.00 -73.85 28.12
C GLU A 89 61.21 -72.83 27.31
N MET A 90 60.10 -73.34 26.79
CA MET A 90 59.12 -72.54 26.12
C MET A 90 58.42 -71.67 27.10
N HIS A 91 58.13 -70.52 26.57
CA HIS A 91 56.95 -69.87 26.99
C HIS A 91 56.29 -69.38 25.62
N GLU A 92 54.94 -69.44 25.39
CA GLU A 92 54.12 -68.92 24.22
C GLU A 92 53.44 -67.46 24.24
N ALA A 93 54.02 -66.31 23.82
CA ALA A 93 53.52 -64.98 24.26
C ALA A 93 53.13 -64.08 23.09
N HIS A 94 51.88 -63.64 23.08
CA HIS A 94 51.24 -62.82 22.09
C HIS A 94 51.23 -61.36 22.55
N THR A 95 51.86 -60.46 21.81
CA THR A 95 51.78 -59.03 22.09
C THR A 95 50.38 -58.49 21.83
N VAL A 96 49.67 -58.10 22.88
CA VAL A 96 48.43 -57.35 22.85
C VAL A 96 48.76 -55.90 23.18
N TYR A 97 48.51 -55.00 22.22
CA TYR A 97 48.60 -53.57 22.47
C TYR A 97 47.32 -53.10 23.14
N ARG A 98 47.46 -52.36 24.23
CA ARG A 98 46.34 -51.70 24.90
C ARG A 98 46.66 -50.23 25.05
N VAL A 99 45.72 -49.40 24.60
CA VAL A 99 45.73 -47.97 24.88
C VAL A 99 45.36 -47.80 26.34
N GLU A 100 46.29 -47.26 27.14
CA GLU A 100 46.07 -46.99 28.56
C GLU A 100 45.58 -45.58 28.78
N GLN A 101 46.12 -44.65 28.01
CA GLN A 101 45.73 -43.26 28.03
C GLN A 101 45.40 -42.80 26.62
N ASP A 102 44.15 -42.37 26.43
CA ASP A 102 43.71 -41.76 25.19
C ASP A 102 44.31 -40.36 25.05
N ALA A 103 44.66 -40.01 23.82
CA ALA A 103 45.17 -38.69 23.53
C ALA A 103 44.07 -37.63 23.71
N ARG A 104 44.28 -36.73 24.67
CA ARG A 104 43.30 -35.70 25.05
C ARG A 104 43.94 -34.32 25.08
N TRP A 105 43.21 -33.32 24.61
CA TRP A 105 43.59 -31.92 24.73
C TRP A 105 43.58 -31.49 26.20
N ASP A 106 44.61 -30.78 26.65
CA ASP A 106 44.60 -30.22 28.00
C ASP A 106 43.64 -29.03 28.04
N THR A 107 42.42 -29.26 28.54
CA THR A 107 41.38 -28.23 28.68
C THR A 107 41.50 -27.47 30.00
N ARG A 108 42.56 -27.70 30.78
CA ARG A 108 42.82 -26.90 31.98
C ARG A 108 43.25 -25.51 31.53
N LEU A 109 42.30 -24.58 31.50
CA LEU A 109 42.61 -23.16 31.34
C LEU A 109 43.66 -22.79 32.41
N PRO A 110 44.77 -22.13 32.05
CA PRO A 110 45.65 -21.58 33.07
C PRO A 110 44.81 -20.59 33.86
N ALA A 111 44.48 -20.96 35.10
CA ALA A 111 43.82 -20.10 36.05
C ALA A 111 44.80 -19.01 36.49
N THR A 112 45.17 -18.10 35.59
CA THR A 112 45.26 -16.71 36.02
C THR A 112 43.83 -16.34 36.40
N PRO A 113 43.55 -15.96 37.65
CA PRO A 113 42.25 -15.40 38.00
C PRO A 113 42.12 -14.12 37.18
N MET A 114 41.53 -14.21 35.99
CA MET A 114 40.91 -13.06 35.36
C MET A 114 39.83 -12.66 36.33
N ASP A 115 39.97 -11.47 36.89
CA ASP A 115 38.97 -10.79 37.70
C ASP A 115 37.66 -10.86 36.90
N SER A 116 36.81 -11.82 37.24
CA SER A 116 35.76 -12.31 36.35
C SER A 116 34.65 -11.28 36.33
N ARG A 117 34.71 -10.34 35.39
CA ARG A 117 33.59 -9.47 35.03
C ARG A 117 32.52 -10.27 34.27
N GLY A 118 31.91 -11.23 34.94
CA GLY A 118 30.73 -11.96 34.49
C GLY A 118 30.88 -12.73 33.17
N VAL A 119 29.78 -13.37 32.77
CA VAL A 119 29.62 -13.94 31.43
C VAL A 119 29.46 -12.78 30.45
N VAL A 120 30.32 -12.70 29.45
CA VAL A 120 30.20 -11.73 28.35
C VAL A 120 29.00 -12.15 27.49
N LEU A 121 27.81 -11.67 27.84
CA LEU A 121 26.62 -11.76 27.00
C LEU A 121 26.75 -10.72 25.88
N GLY A 122 27.53 -11.05 24.85
CA GLY A 122 27.68 -10.24 23.64
C GLY A 122 28.63 -9.05 23.78
N VAL A 123 29.47 -8.85 22.76
CA VAL A 123 30.24 -7.61 22.58
C VAL A 123 29.27 -6.60 21.98
N VAL A 124 28.60 -5.81 22.82
CA VAL A 124 27.83 -4.65 22.34
C VAL A 124 28.83 -3.54 22.01
N GLU A 125 28.88 -3.12 20.75
CA GLU A 125 29.69 -1.97 20.36
C GLU A 125 29.17 -0.72 21.11
N PRO A 126 30.01 0.03 21.84
CA PRO A 126 29.58 1.24 22.55
C PRO A 126 29.08 2.35 21.62
N SER A 127 29.34 2.24 20.31
CA SER A 127 28.80 3.10 19.26
C SER A 127 27.37 2.75 18.83
N ARG A 128 26.86 1.55 19.14
CA ARG A 128 25.49 1.13 18.84
C ARG A 128 24.60 1.33 20.06
N SER A 129 23.84 2.43 20.07
CA SER A 129 22.74 2.59 21.01
C SER A 129 21.53 1.79 20.50
N GLU A 130 21.20 0.69 21.17
CA GLU A 130 20.01 -0.13 20.83
C GLU A 130 18.70 0.64 21.04
N VAL A 131 18.72 1.66 21.91
CA VAL A 131 17.57 2.52 22.16
C VAL A 131 17.69 3.77 21.27
N PRO A 132 16.66 4.09 20.47
CA PRO A 132 16.60 5.34 19.71
C PRO A 132 16.85 6.54 20.62
N LYS A 133 17.61 7.53 20.13
CA LYS A 133 17.86 8.77 20.87
C LYS A 133 16.51 9.43 21.23
N SER A 134 16.37 9.88 22.48
CA SER A 134 15.13 10.49 22.99
C SER A 134 14.62 11.63 22.12
N SER A 135 15.52 12.42 21.50
CA SER A 135 15.18 13.51 20.59
C SER A 135 14.40 13.06 19.35
N LEU A 136 14.68 11.87 18.81
CA LEU A 136 13.97 11.33 17.66
C LEU A 136 12.55 10.94 18.06
N LEU A 137 12.41 10.28 19.21
CA LEU A 137 11.09 9.90 19.75
C LEU A 137 10.22 11.13 20.04
N ASP A 138 10.81 12.22 20.54
CA ASP A 138 10.08 13.46 20.80
C ASP A 138 9.61 14.14 19.50
N GLN A 139 10.43 14.12 18.44
CA GLN A 139 10.04 14.59 17.11
C GLN A 139 8.90 13.73 16.53
N GLU A 140 9.00 12.40 16.65
CA GLU A 140 7.95 11.49 16.19
C GLU A 140 6.63 11.74 16.92
N ARG A 141 6.67 11.90 18.26
CA ARG A 141 5.50 12.25 19.06
C ARG A 141 4.86 13.56 18.61
N GLN A 142 5.65 14.60 18.37
CA GLN A 142 5.15 15.87 17.86
C GLN A 142 4.49 15.69 16.47
N SER A 143 5.11 14.89 15.59
CA SER A 143 4.53 14.58 14.28
C SER A 143 3.20 13.84 14.39
N LEU A 144 3.09 12.90 15.34
CA LEU A 144 1.88 12.11 15.57
C LEU A 144 0.76 12.97 16.15
N VAL A 145 1.08 13.88 17.07
CA VAL A 145 0.11 14.85 17.61
C VAL A 145 -0.42 15.75 16.49
N ALA A 146 0.45 16.30 15.65
CA ALA A 146 0.05 17.15 14.53
C ALA A 146 -0.85 16.39 13.53
N LYS A 147 -0.49 15.14 13.19
CA LYS A 147 -1.32 14.26 12.34
C LYS A 147 -2.67 13.95 12.98
N THR A 148 -2.71 13.72 14.30
CA THR A 148 -3.96 13.44 15.00
C THR A 148 -4.88 14.65 15.00
N GLN A 149 -4.33 15.85 15.21
CA GLN A 149 -5.09 17.11 15.14
C GLN A 149 -5.63 17.36 13.72
N SER A 150 -4.83 17.13 12.69
CA SER A 150 -5.32 17.27 11.31
C SER A 150 -6.43 16.28 10.99
N LEU A 151 -6.31 15.02 11.44
CA LEU A 151 -7.37 14.02 11.31
C LEU A 151 -8.66 14.45 12.01
N GLN A 152 -8.59 14.94 13.25
CA GLN A 152 -9.76 15.45 13.97
C GLN A 152 -10.46 16.60 13.22
N ILE A 153 -9.69 17.55 12.68
CA ILE A 153 -10.23 18.66 11.88
C ILE A 153 -10.91 18.13 10.61
N THR A 154 -10.27 17.19 9.89
CA THR A 154 -10.87 16.61 8.68
C THR A 154 -12.14 15.84 8.99
N MET A 155 -12.17 15.09 10.09
CA MET A 155 -13.36 14.36 10.54
C MET A 155 -14.50 15.32 10.87
N ALA A 156 -14.23 16.40 11.60
CA ALA A 156 -15.22 17.43 11.89
C ALA A 156 -15.78 18.06 10.59
N LYS A 157 -14.91 18.38 9.62
CA LYS A 157 -15.34 18.88 8.31
C LYS A 157 -16.22 17.88 7.56
N LEU A 158 -15.87 16.60 7.56
CA LEU A 158 -16.69 15.55 6.93
C LEU A 158 -18.07 15.43 7.59
N THR A 159 -18.15 15.50 8.92
CA THR A 159 -19.47 15.47 9.60
C THR A 159 -20.33 16.69 9.24
N ASN A 160 -19.72 17.86 9.06
CA ASN A 160 -20.45 19.06 8.65
C ASN A 160 -20.94 18.96 7.21
N LEU A 161 -20.06 18.51 6.30
CA LEU A 161 -20.43 18.27 4.90
C LEU A 161 -21.54 17.23 4.78
N GLN A 162 -21.51 16.17 5.58
CA GLN A 162 -22.58 15.17 5.61
C GLN A 162 -23.92 15.80 6.02
N ARG A 163 -23.93 16.61 7.10
CA ARG A 163 -25.16 17.32 7.53
C ARG A 163 -25.65 18.28 6.46
N ASP A 164 -24.76 18.97 5.77
CA ASP A 164 -25.12 19.89 4.69
C ASP A 164 -25.70 19.14 3.48
N LEU A 165 -25.14 17.97 3.13
CA LEU A 165 -25.70 17.10 2.09
C LEU A 165 -27.08 16.56 2.48
N GLU A 166 -27.28 16.16 3.72
CA GLU A 166 -28.58 15.70 4.23
C GLU A 166 -29.63 16.83 4.15
N LYS A 167 -29.27 18.05 4.56
CA LYS A 167 -30.13 19.23 4.42
C LYS A 167 -30.44 19.55 2.96
N LYS A 168 -29.43 19.51 2.09
CA LYS A 168 -29.63 19.76 0.65
C LYS A 168 -30.51 18.70 0.01
N LYS A 169 -30.37 17.44 0.40
CA LYS A 169 -31.24 16.36 -0.04
C LYS A 169 -32.70 16.60 0.37
N ALA A 170 -32.94 17.04 1.61
CA ALA A 170 -34.29 17.40 2.06
C ALA A 170 -34.87 18.59 1.26
N GLN A 171 -34.06 19.63 1.00
CA GLN A 171 -34.47 20.75 0.16
C GLN A 171 -34.82 20.33 -1.27
N PHE A 172 -34.07 19.37 -1.84
CA PHE A 172 -34.38 18.83 -3.17
C PHE A 172 -35.68 18.02 -3.17
N THR A 173 -35.94 17.22 -2.14
CA THR A 173 -37.21 16.47 -2.07
C THR A 173 -38.41 17.40 -1.92
N GLU A 174 -38.30 18.46 -1.11
CA GLU A 174 -39.33 19.49 -0.98
C GLU A 174 -39.56 20.21 -2.33
N ALA A 175 -38.49 20.63 -3.00
CA ALA A 175 -38.58 21.28 -4.31
C ALA A 175 -39.17 20.36 -5.40
N GLU A 176 -38.90 19.06 -5.34
CA GLU A 176 -39.51 18.07 -6.25
C GLU A 176 -41.01 17.91 -5.99
N GLU A 177 -41.46 17.97 -4.74
CA GLU A 177 -42.88 17.95 -4.37
C GLU A 177 -43.58 19.22 -4.84
N GLU A 178 -43.02 20.40 -4.57
CA GLU A 178 -43.53 21.69 -5.07
C GLU A 178 -43.62 21.70 -6.61
N ALA A 179 -42.59 21.20 -7.30
CA ALA A 179 -42.61 21.12 -8.76
C ALA A 179 -43.74 20.24 -9.29
N LYS A 180 -44.04 19.11 -8.62
CA LYS A 180 -45.19 18.25 -8.98
C LYS A 180 -46.51 18.95 -8.72
N GLU A 181 -46.65 19.66 -7.61
CA GLU A 181 -47.87 20.42 -7.30
C GLU A 181 -48.12 21.53 -8.33
N ILE A 182 -47.08 22.27 -8.71
CA ILE A 182 -47.15 23.30 -9.76
C ILE A 182 -47.56 22.68 -11.10
N GLN A 183 -46.99 21.53 -11.47
CA GLN A 183 -47.38 20.82 -12.70
C GLN A 183 -48.86 20.41 -12.69
N LEU A 184 -49.35 19.89 -11.56
CA LEU A 184 -50.77 19.53 -11.41
C LEU A 184 -51.68 20.76 -11.48
N TYR A 185 -51.30 21.86 -10.85
CA TYR A 185 -52.04 23.13 -10.92
C TYR A 185 -52.06 23.67 -12.35
N LEU A 186 -50.93 23.64 -13.05
CA LEU A 186 -50.83 24.07 -14.44
C LEU A 186 -51.69 23.19 -15.37
N ALA A 187 -51.71 21.87 -15.16
CA ALA A 187 -52.59 20.97 -15.91
C ALA A 187 -54.08 21.30 -15.68
N LYS A 188 -54.49 21.59 -14.44
CA LYS A 188 -55.87 22.00 -14.12
C LYS A 188 -56.25 23.33 -14.77
N THR A 189 -55.40 24.33 -14.68
CA THR A 189 -55.66 25.65 -15.29
C THR A 189 -55.74 25.60 -16.81
N ILE A 190 -54.94 24.74 -17.46
CA ILE A 190 -55.09 24.46 -18.90
C ILE A 190 -56.45 23.84 -19.19
N GLN A 191 -56.88 22.85 -18.42
CA GLN A 191 -58.20 22.21 -18.60
C GLN A 191 -59.34 23.22 -18.43
N GLU A 192 -59.30 24.06 -17.40
CA GLU A 192 -60.32 25.10 -17.17
C GLU A 192 -60.36 26.13 -18.32
N ARG A 193 -59.19 26.55 -18.80
CA ARG A 193 -59.07 27.43 -19.96
C ARG A 193 -59.68 26.77 -21.21
N ASP A 194 -59.37 25.50 -21.45
CA ASP A 194 -59.87 24.78 -22.62
C ASP A 194 -61.40 24.63 -22.56
N GLN A 195 -61.95 24.31 -21.38
CA GLN A 195 -63.40 24.27 -21.16
C GLN A 195 -64.05 25.63 -21.39
N ALA A 196 -63.48 26.71 -20.84
CA ALA A 196 -63.98 28.07 -21.04
C ALA A 196 -63.91 28.47 -22.53
N SER A 197 -62.83 28.12 -23.22
CA SER A 197 -62.68 28.40 -24.66
C SER A 197 -63.74 27.67 -25.50
N ALA A 198 -64.03 26.40 -25.19
CA ALA A 198 -65.07 25.64 -25.85
C ALA A 198 -66.49 26.18 -25.56
N GLN A 199 -66.73 26.70 -24.36
CA GLN A 199 -67.99 27.37 -24.02
C GLN A 199 -68.14 28.69 -24.79
N LEU A 200 -67.07 29.47 -24.94
CA LEU A 200 -67.07 30.70 -25.73
C LEU A 200 -67.35 30.42 -27.22
N GLU A 201 -66.73 29.38 -27.79
CA GLU A 201 -67.02 28.94 -29.17
C GLU A 201 -68.51 28.61 -29.34
N LYS A 202 -69.07 27.75 -28.47
CA LYS A 202 -70.51 27.42 -28.51
C LYS A 202 -71.42 28.64 -28.32
N ALA A 203 -71.03 29.58 -27.46
CA ALA A 203 -71.80 30.80 -27.24
C ALA A 203 -71.77 31.72 -28.49
N LYS A 204 -70.63 31.82 -29.18
CA LYS A 204 -70.52 32.54 -30.46
C LYS A 204 -71.39 31.90 -31.54
N GLU A 205 -71.28 30.59 -31.74
CA GLU A 205 -72.13 29.84 -32.68
C GLU A 205 -73.61 30.09 -32.38
N ARG A 206 -74.00 30.06 -31.10
CA ARG A 206 -75.38 30.33 -30.69
C ARG A 206 -75.83 31.77 -30.96
N ILE A 207 -74.95 32.75 -30.79
CA ILE A 207 -75.24 34.16 -31.14
C ILE A 207 -75.43 34.29 -32.65
N GLU A 208 -74.53 33.70 -33.44
CA GLU A 208 -74.63 33.70 -34.92
C GLU A 208 -75.95 33.07 -35.39
N GLU A 209 -76.34 31.92 -34.83
CA GLU A 209 -77.65 31.29 -35.11
C GLU A 209 -78.83 32.21 -34.76
N LEU A 210 -78.78 32.89 -33.62
CA LEU A 210 -79.85 33.81 -33.20
C LEU A 210 -79.91 35.04 -34.11
N GLU A 211 -78.77 35.61 -34.48
CA GLU A 211 -78.69 36.72 -35.44
C GLU A 211 -79.24 36.31 -36.81
N GLU A 212 -78.91 35.13 -37.32
CA GLU A 212 -79.46 34.60 -38.57
C GLU A 212 -80.98 34.43 -38.49
N ASN A 213 -81.49 33.87 -37.40
CA ASN A 213 -82.92 33.72 -37.16
C ASN A 213 -83.64 35.08 -37.06
N GLU A 214 -83.04 36.09 -36.43
CA GLU A 214 -83.58 37.45 -36.39
C GLU A 214 -83.58 38.11 -37.78
N ARG A 215 -82.49 37.98 -38.55
CA ARG A 215 -82.43 38.45 -39.94
C ARG A 215 -83.54 37.81 -40.79
N LEU A 216 -83.80 36.53 -40.62
CA LEU A 216 -84.92 35.83 -41.29
C LEU A 216 -86.29 36.38 -40.84
N ARG A 217 -86.50 36.58 -39.53
CA ARG A 217 -87.75 37.18 -39.00
C ARG A 217 -88.03 38.57 -39.56
N VAL A 218 -87.04 39.48 -39.53
CA VAL A 218 -87.19 40.86 -40.06
C VAL A 218 -87.52 40.85 -41.56
N ARG A 219 -86.95 39.90 -42.32
CA ARG A 219 -87.23 39.75 -43.75
C ARG A 219 -88.66 39.23 -44.00
N THR A 220 -89.15 38.31 -43.17
CA THR A 220 -90.54 37.81 -43.27
C THR A 220 -91.59 38.82 -42.79
N SER A 221 -91.30 39.63 -41.76
CA SER A 221 -92.24 40.64 -41.26
C SER A 221 -92.38 41.85 -42.18
N SER A 222 -91.32 42.22 -42.91
CA SER A 222 -91.36 43.27 -43.94
C SER A 222 -92.10 42.85 -45.22
N GLN A 223 -92.27 41.55 -45.47
CA GLN A 223 -93.06 41.01 -46.60
C GLN A 223 -94.57 40.96 -46.33
N GLY A 224 -95.01 41.01 -45.05
CA GLY A 224 -96.43 40.97 -44.66
C GLY A 224 -97.17 42.32 -44.68
N LEU A 225 -96.45 43.45 -44.77
CA LEU A 225 -97.02 44.80 -44.64
C LEU A 225 -97.30 45.52 -45.98
N SER A 226 -97.08 44.87 -47.14
CA SER A 226 -97.34 45.45 -48.47
C SER A 226 -98.59 44.90 -49.19
N GLY A 227 -99.36 44.00 -48.57
CA GLY A 227 -100.49 43.29 -49.21
C GLY A 227 -101.91 43.86 -49.01
N GLY A 228 -102.09 44.98 -48.30
CA GLY A 228 -103.40 45.41 -47.80
C GLY A 228 -103.96 46.73 -48.33
N LYS A 229 -104.06 46.93 -49.65
CA LYS A 229 -104.94 47.95 -50.25
C LYS A 229 -105.44 47.48 -51.62
N LYS A 230 -106.71 47.07 -51.71
CA LYS A 230 -107.56 47.30 -52.90
C LYS A 230 -109.03 46.92 -52.64
N LYS A 231 -109.87 47.90 -52.96
CA LYS A 231 -111.33 47.95 -53.09
C LYS A 231 -112.14 48.15 -51.82
#